data_AF-A0AAW2F3W5-F1
#
_entry.id   AF-A0AAW2F3W5-F1
#
_cell.length_a   1.000
_cell.length_b   1.000
_cell.length_c   1.000
_cell.angle_alpha   90.00
_cell.angle_beta   90.00
_cell.angle_gamma   90.00
#
_symmetry.space_group_name_H-M   'P 1'
#
loop_
_entity.id
_entity.type
_entity.pdbx_description
1 polymer ?
#
loop_
_entity_poly.entity_id
_entity_poly.type
_entity_poly.pdbx_seq_one_letter_code
_entity_poly.pdbx_strand_id
1 'polypeptide(L)' 'MAEDGKQLTGLAKHFNSQTMYGRANVTKATLASVGLIALYFMTRSKSKKSS' A
#
# COMPACT_ATOMS: atom_id res chain seq x y z
N MET A 1 -19.48 3.05 -17.76
CA MET A 1 -18.21 3.35 -18.43
C MET A 1 -17.21 2.26 -18.09
N ALA A 2 -17.12 1.20 -18.88
CA ALA A 2 -15.94 0.36 -18.91
C ALA A 2 -15.06 0.96 -20.02
N GLU A 3 -13.82 1.34 -19.71
CA GLU A 3 -12.90 1.84 -20.71
C GLU A 3 -12.52 0.69 -21.65
N ASP A 4 -13.21 0.61 -22.77
CA ASP A 4 -12.96 -0.31 -23.88
C ASP A 4 -11.45 -0.34 -24.25
N GLY A 5 -10.79 -1.45 -23.93
CA GLY A 5 -9.57 -1.91 -24.60
C GLY A 5 -8.21 -1.69 -23.91
N LYS A 6 -8.09 -0.85 -22.88
CA LYS A 6 -6.79 -0.62 -22.20
C LYS A 6 -6.56 -1.68 -21.12
N GLN A 7 -5.99 -2.82 -21.50
CA GLN A 7 -5.54 -3.82 -20.53
C GLN A 7 -4.63 -3.16 -19.49
N LEU A 8 -4.95 -3.35 -18.21
CA LEU A 8 -4.11 -2.87 -17.11
C LEU A 8 -2.78 -3.65 -17.15
N THR A 9 -1.69 -2.97 -17.49
CA THR A 9 -0.34 -3.57 -17.58
C THR A 9 0.57 -3.08 -16.46
N GLY A 10 1.67 -3.80 -16.23
CA GLY A 10 2.66 -3.44 -15.21
C GLY A 10 2.06 -3.33 -13.80
N LEU A 11 2.46 -2.29 -13.06
CA LEU A 11 1.98 -2.03 -11.71
C LEU A 11 0.48 -1.75 -11.64
N ALA A 12 -0.09 -1.12 -12.67
CA ALA A 12 -1.53 -0.85 -12.72
C ALA A 12 -2.36 -2.15 -12.81
N LYS A 13 -1.78 -3.26 -13.29
CA LYS A 13 -2.43 -4.58 -13.23
C LYS A 13 -2.67 -5.04 -11.80
N HIS A 14 -1.76 -4.72 -10.88
CA HIS A 14 -1.78 -5.20 -9.51
C HIS A 14 -2.30 -4.17 -8.53
N PHE A 15 -2.14 -2.88 -8.82
CA PHE A 15 -2.59 -1.77 -7.99
C PHE A 15 -3.55 -0.89 -8.79
N ASN A 16 -4.82 -1.29 -8.82
CA ASN A 16 -5.91 -0.55 -9.45
C ASN A 16 -7.16 -0.57 -8.58
N SER A 17 -8.06 0.39 -8.79
CA SER A 17 -9.35 0.45 -8.11
C SER A 17 -10.47 -0.30 -8.83
N GLN A 18 -10.20 -0.81 -10.04
CA GLN A 18 -11.23 -1.35 -10.93
C GLN A 18 -11.52 -2.84 -10.68
N THR A 19 -10.49 -3.63 -10.39
CA THR A 19 -10.60 -5.09 -10.17
C THR A 19 -10.56 -5.44 -8.69
N MET A 20 -11.21 -6.54 -8.30
CA MET A 20 -11.18 -7.01 -6.90
C MET A 20 -9.75 -7.29 -6.42
N TYR A 21 -8.91 -7.89 -7.26
CA TYR A 21 -7.50 -8.16 -6.96
C TYR A 21 -6.69 -6.87 -6.81
N GLY A 22 -6.90 -5.90 -7.71
CA GLY A 22 -6.27 -4.59 -7.63
C GLY A 22 -6.59 -3.88 -6.32
N ARG A 23 -7.88 -3.86 -5.95
CA ARG A 23 -8.35 -3.25 -4.70
C ARG A 23 -7.74 -3.93 -3.48
N ALA A 24 -7.71 -5.26 -3.46
CA ALA A 24 -7.13 -6.03 -2.36
C ALA A 24 -5.63 -5.72 -2.16
N ASN A 25 -4.86 -5.64 -3.24
CA ASN A 25 -3.43 -5.32 -3.17
C ASN A 25 -3.18 -3.89 -2.69
N VAL A 26 -3.95 -2.92 -3.17
CA VAL A 26 -3.88 -1.53 -2.68
C VAL A 26 -4.18 -1.48 -1.19
N THR A 27 -5.26 -2.11 -0.72
CA THR A 27 -5.59 -2.16 0.71
C THR A 27 -4.48 -2.80 1.53
N LYS A 28 -3.93 -3.93 1.08
CA LYS A 28 -2.80 -4.59 1.77
C LYS A 28 -1.58 -3.69 1.84
N ALA A 29 -1.23 -3.03 0.73
CA ALA A 29 -0.10 -2.11 0.69
C ALA A 29 -0.29 -0.92 1.63
N THR A 30 -1.50 -0.34 1.70
CA THR A 30 -1.81 0.75 2.63
C THR A 30 -1.65 0.32 4.08
N LEU A 31 -2.25 -0.82 4.46
CA LEU A 31 -2.17 -1.32 5.84
C LEU A 31 -0.72 -1.67 6.23
N ALA A 32 0.02 -2.31 5.33
CA ALA A 32 1.44 -2.62 5.55
C ALA A 32 2.27 -1.34 5.70
N SER A 33 2.03 -0.33 4.87
CA SER A 33 2.75 0.96 4.91
C SER A 33 2.49 1.70 6.21
N VAL A 34 1.22 1.78 6.64
CA VAL A 34 0.85 2.42 7.91
C VAL A 34 1.48 1.68 9.09
N GLY A 35 1.44 0.35 9.10
CA GLY A 35 2.08 -0.45 10.14
C GLY A 35 3.60 -0.25 10.18
N LEU A 36 4.25 -0.18 9.02
CA LEU A 36 5.68 0.07 8.93
C LEU A 36 6.06 1.47 9.41
N ILE A 37 5.29 2.49 9.04
CA ILE A 37 5.50 3.87 9.50
C ILE A 37 5.33 3.95 11.03
N ALA A 38 4.26 3.35 11.57
CA ALA A 38 4.04 3.30 13.01
C ALA A 38 5.18 2.58 13.74
N LEU A 39 5.64 1.44 13.22
CA LEU A 39 6.78 0.70 13.76
C LEU A 39 8.06 1.55 13.70
N TYR A 40 8.32 2.25 12.60
CA TYR A 40 9.47 3.13 12.46
C TYR A 40 9.47 4.24 13.53
N PHE A 41 8.33 4.90 13.76
CA PHE A 41 8.24 5.91 14.81
C PHE A 41 8.35 5.31 16.22
N MET A 42 7.82 4.11 16.44
CA MET A 42 7.93 3.41 17.72
C MET A 42 9.38 3.04 18.04
N THR A 43 10.13 2.47 17.09
CA THR A 43 11.54 2.11 17.28
C THR A 43 12.43 3.35 17.38
N ARG A 44 12.17 4.40 16.58
CA ARG A 44 12.89 5.68 16.65
C ARG A 44 12.65 6.43 17.96
N SER A 45 11.42 6.40 18.51
CA SER A 45 11.10 7.02 19.80
C SER A 45 11.85 6.34 20.96
N LYS A 46 11.96 5.00 20.93
CA LYS A 46 12.74 4.22 21.90
C LYS A 46 14.23 4.56 21.84
N SER A 47 14.78 4.81 20.65
CA SER A 47 16.18 5.23 20.49
C SER A 47 16.49 6.62 21.10
N LYS A 48 15.48 7.49 21.27
CA LYS A 48 15.65 8.81 21.91
C LYS A 48 15.41 8.81 23.43
N LYS A 49 14.85 7.74 24.01
CA LYS A 49 14.53 7.65 25.46
C LYS A 49 15.64 6.97 26.27
N SER A 50 16.85 6.87 25.71
CA SER A 50 18.04 6.32 26.36
C SER A 50 19.19 7.34 26.35
N SER A 51 18.92 8.55 26.81
CA SER A 51 19.94 9.51 27.22
C SER A 51 19.46 10.29 28.43
#